data_AF-A0AA40T4L8-F1
#
_entry.id   AF-A0AA40T4L8-F1
#
_cell.length_a   1.000
_cell.length_b   1.000
_cell.length_c   1.000
_cell.angle_alpha   90.00
_cell.angle_beta   90.00
_cell.angle_gamma   90.00
#
_symmetry.space_group_name_H-M   'P 1'
#
loop_
_entity.id
_entity.type
_entity.pdbx_description
1 polymer ?
#
loop_
_entity_poly.entity_id
_entity_poly.type
_entity_poly.pdbx_seq_one_letter_code
_entity_poly.pdbx_strand_id
1 'polypeptide(L)'
;MDSHQKNLSNFQHTYSEASLNDLIKRLSRIEGHIRGVKNMVEDSRPCPDVLIQIAAVRGAVKQVGRIIGVAESKYESGDRWNKTCTSHRERH
;
A
#
# COMPACT_ATOMS: atom_id res chain seq x y z
N MET A 1 22.23 -10.18 30.79
CA MET A 1 20.99 -10.82 30.29
C MET A 1 19.92 -9.74 30.38
N ASP A 2 20.04 -8.73 29.53
CA ASP A 2 19.27 -8.59 28.29
C ASP A 2 17.80 -8.26 28.55
N SER A 3 17.17 -7.25 27.96
CA SER A 3 17.56 -6.02 27.27
C SER A 3 16.20 -5.42 26.88
N HIS A 4 16.03 -4.11 27.09
CA HIS A 4 14.95 -3.29 26.53
C HIS A 4 13.49 -3.73 26.76
N GLN A 5 12.92 -3.21 27.85
CA GLN A 5 11.49 -2.86 27.92
C GLN A 5 11.15 -1.96 26.70
N LYS A 6 10.59 -2.52 25.63
CA LYS A 6 10.03 -1.71 24.53
C LYS A 6 8.72 -1.09 25.01
N ASN A 7 8.85 0.03 25.71
CA ASN A 7 7.79 1.00 25.88
C ASN A 7 7.48 1.60 24.50
N LEU A 8 6.59 0.94 23.75
CA LEU A 8 5.90 1.55 22.62
C LEU A 8 4.87 2.50 23.22
N SER A 9 5.38 3.65 23.66
CA SER A 9 4.57 4.77 24.10
C SER A 9 3.53 5.08 23.02
N ASN A 10 2.27 4.97 23.45
CA ASN A 10 1.08 5.61 22.92
C ASN A 10 1.35 6.65 21.82
N PHE A 11 1.37 6.22 20.57
CA PHE A 11 0.91 7.05 19.47
C PHE A 11 -0.61 6.93 19.46
N GLN A 12 -1.26 7.63 20.39
CA GLN A 12 -2.71 7.61 20.56
C GLN A 12 -3.33 8.44 19.43
N HIS A 13 -3.30 7.91 18.21
CA HIS A 13 -4.27 8.29 17.19
C HIS A 13 -5.61 7.72 17.65
N THR A 14 -6.47 8.58 18.18
CA THR A 14 -7.82 8.22 18.62
C THR A 14 -8.67 7.88 17.39
N TYR A 15 -8.56 6.66 16.89
CA TYR A 15 -9.57 6.10 16.00
C TYR A 15 -10.82 5.82 16.84
N SER A 16 -12.01 6.14 16.34
CA SER A 16 -13.21 5.53 16.92
C SER A 16 -13.17 4.00 16.69
N GLU A 17 -13.80 3.20 17.54
CA GLU A 17 -13.84 1.73 17.33
C GLU A 17 -14.43 1.35 15.97
N ALA A 18 -15.39 2.14 15.48
CA ALA A 18 -15.94 1.98 14.13
C ALA A 18 -14.88 2.20 13.04
N SER A 19 -13.95 3.13 13.23
CA SER A 19 -12.86 3.44 12.30
C SER A 19 -11.74 2.41 12.38
N LEU A 20 -11.44 1.88 13.56
CA LEU A 20 -10.43 0.84 13.78
C LEU A 20 -10.79 -0.43 13.01
N ASN A 21 -12.03 -0.91 13.15
CA ASN A 21 -12.50 -2.10 12.45
C ASN A 21 -12.47 -1.93 10.92
N ASP A 22 -12.79 -0.74 10.41
CA ASP A 22 -12.68 -0.43 8.98
C ASP A 22 -11.22 -0.44 8.50
N LEU A 23 -10.31 0.14 9.28
CA LEU A 23 -8.87 0.11 9.01
C LEU A 23 -8.33 -1.32 8.95
N ILE A 24 -8.68 -2.16 9.94
CA ILE A 24 -8.29 -3.58 9.94
C ILE A 24 -8.80 -4.28 8.68
N LYS A 25 -10.08 -4.11 8.32
CA LYS A 25 -10.65 -4.72 7.11
C LYS A 25 -9.91 -4.29 5.85
N ARG A 26 -9.53 -3.02 5.74
CA ARG A 26 -8.75 -2.52 4.59
C ARG A 26 -7.35 -3.11 4.55
N LEU A 27 -6.67 -3.21 5.69
CA LEU A 27 -5.35 -3.82 5.80
C LEU A 27 -5.39 -5.31 5.43
N SER A 28 -6.40 -6.07 5.89
CA SER A 28 -6.57 -7.49 5.51
C SER A 28 -6.77 -7.67 4.01
N ARG A 29 -7.48 -6.74 3.33
CA ARG A 29 -7.60 -6.76 1.87
C ARG A 29 -6.27 -6.49 1.17
N ILE A 30 -5.50 -5.53 1.67
CA ILE A 30 -4.15 -5.23 1.15
C ILE A 30 -3.23 -6.44 1.28
N GLU A 31 -3.26 -7.11 2.43
CA GLU A 31 -2.51 -8.36 2.65
C GLU A 31 -2.89 -9.44 1.62
N GLY A 32 -4.20 -9.62 1.37
CA GLY A 32 -4.68 -10.52 0.33
C GLY A 32 -4.13 -10.18 -1.06
N HIS A 33 -4.07 -8.90 -1.43
CA HIS A 33 -3.48 -8.46 -2.70
C HIS A 33 -1.98 -8.73 -2.77
N ILE A 34 -1.22 -8.48 -1.68
CA ILE A 34 0.22 -8.75 -1.64
C ILE A 34 0.49 -10.26 -1.80
N ARG A 35 -0.30 -11.10 -1.14
CA ARG A 35 -0.24 -12.56 -1.33
C ARG A 35 -0.54 -12.95 -2.78
N GLY A 36 -1.53 -12.31 -3.41
CA GLY A 36 -1.79 -12.48 -4.84
C GLY A 36 -0.59 -12.13 -5.71
N VAL A 37 0.03 -10.96 -5.48
CA VAL A 37 1.25 -10.53 -6.20
C VAL A 37 2.38 -11.53 -6.01
N LYS A 38 2.60 -12.03 -4.80
CA LYS A 38 3.60 -13.08 -4.52
C LYS A 38 3.38 -14.30 -5.41
N ASN A 39 2.17 -14.85 -5.43
CA ASN A 39 1.84 -16.01 -6.24
C ASN A 39 2.05 -15.72 -7.75
N MET A 40 1.69 -14.52 -8.23
CA MET A 40 1.91 -14.15 -9.63
C MET A 40 3.40 -14.15 -10.02
N VAL A 41 4.29 -13.79 -9.10
CA VAL A 41 5.74 -13.83 -9.31
C VAL A 41 6.25 -15.27 -9.28
N GLU A 42 5.78 -16.09 -8.34
CA GLU A 42 6.11 -17.52 -8.27
C GLU A 42 5.65 -18.27 -9.55
N ASP A 43 4.48 -17.92 -10.07
CA ASP A 43 3.90 -18.46 -11.30
C ASP A 43 4.53 -17.86 -12.58
N SER A 44 5.55 -17.00 -12.46
CA SER A 44 6.23 -16.33 -13.59
C SER A 44 5.28 -15.60 -14.55
N ARG A 45 4.23 -14.96 -14.02
CA ARG A 45 3.27 -14.20 -14.83
C ARG A 45 3.93 -12.99 -15.52
N PRO A 46 3.33 -12.49 -16.62
CA PRO A 46 3.85 -11.34 -17.34
C PRO A 46 4.04 -10.12 -16.43
N CYS A 47 5.20 -9.46 -16.56
CA CYS A 47 5.53 -8.28 -15.76
C CYS A 47 4.42 -7.20 -15.78
N PRO A 48 3.78 -6.86 -16.92
CA PRO A 48 2.70 -5.87 -16.94
C PRO A 48 1.54 -6.19 -15.99
N ASP A 49 1.14 -7.46 -15.90
CA ASP A 49 0.05 -7.89 -15.02
C ASP A 49 0.43 -7.72 -13.54
N VAL A 50 1.67 -8.09 -13.19
CA VAL A 50 2.22 -7.92 -11.84
C VAL A 50 2.25 -6.44 -11.45
N LEU A 51 2.68 -5.58 -12.38
CA LEU A 51 2.74 -4.13 -12.17
C LEU A 51 1.37 -3.50 -11.94
N ILE A 52 0.33 -3.98 -12.64
CA ILE A 52 -1.06 -3.53 -12.42
C ILE A 52 -1.50 -3.84 -10.98
N GLN A 53 -1.18 -5.04 -10.48
CA GLN A 53 -1.54 -5.42 -9.11
C GLN A 53 -0.75 -4.63 -8.06
N ILE A 54 0.54 -4.37 -8.30
CA ILE A 54 1.34 -3.49 -7.43
C ILE A 54 0.76 -2.07 -7.39
N ALA A 55 0.31 -1.53 -8.53
CA ALA A 55 -0.33 -0.22 -8.59
C ALA A 55 -1.64 -0.19 -7.77
N ALA A 56 -2.43 -1.26 -7.82
CA ALA A 56 -3.64 -1.40 -7.02
C ALA A 56 -3.33 -1.43 -5.50
N VAL A 57 -2.31 -2.19 -5.09
CA VAL A 57 -1.84 -2.24 -3.69
C VAL A 57 -1.43 -0.84 -3.21
N ARG A 58 -0.65 -0.11 -4.02
CA ARG A 58 -0.23 1.26 -3.68
C ARG A 58 -1.42 2.19 -3.49
N GLY A 59 -2.43 2.12 -4.36
CA GLY A 59 -3.65 2.93 -4.23
C GLY A 59 -4.39 2.64 -2.92
N ALA A 60 -4.51 1.36 -2.55
CA ALA A 60 -5.14 0.96 -1.30
C ALA A 60 -4.35 1.43 -0.06
N VAL A 61 -3.02 1.33 -0.07
CA VAL A 61 -2.16 1.84 1.00
C VAL A 61 -2.27 3.38 1.12
N LYS A 62 -2.26 4.12 -0.01
CA LYS A 62 -2.48 5.57 -0.01
C LYS A 62 -3.84 5.95 0.60
N GLN A 63 -4.86 5.13 0.39
CA GLN A 63 -6.17 5.35 0.99
C GLN A 63 -6.17 5.11 2.50
N VAL A 64 -5.50 4.06 2.99
CA VAL A 64 -5.34 3.81 4.43
C VAL A 64 -4.53 4.93 5.09
N GLY A 65 -3.44 5.36 4.44
CA GLY A 65 -2.63 6.50 4.89
C GLY A 65 -3.42 7.80 5.01
N ARG A 66 -4.40 8.04 4.13
CA ARG A 66 -5.32 9.20 4.22
C ARG A 66 -6.31 9.12 5.39
N ILE A 67 -6.64 7.92 5.84
CA ILE A 67 -7.55 7.72 6.98
C ILE A 67 -6.79 7.85 8.30
N ILE A 68 -5.53 7.39 8.31
CA ILE A 68 -4.64 7.43 9.48
C ILE A 68 -4.01 8.81 9.67
N GLY A 69 -3.45 9.37 8.60
CA GLY A 69 -2.79 10.67 8.61
C GLY A 69 -3.81 11.79 8.59
N VAL A 70 -3.82 12.61 9.64
CA VAL A 70 -4.45 13.93 9.63
C VAL A 70 -3.80 14.69 8.47
N ALA A 71 -4.57 14.93 7.41
CA ALA A 71 -4.23 15.66 6.18
C ALA A 71 -2.79 16.22 6.11
N GLU A 72 -1.87 15.51 5.43
CA GLU A 72 -0.63 16.13 4.98
C GLU A 72 -0.40 15.97 3.48
N SER A 73 -0.28 17.13 2.83
CA SER A 73 -0.13 17.41 1.41
C SER A 73 1.24 17.04 0.81
N LYS A 74 2.02 16.11 1.40
CA LYS A 74 3.43 15.88 0.99
C LYS A 74 3.81 14.48 0.51
N TYR A 75 2.86 13.59 0.23
CA TYR A 75 3.15 12.26 -0.34
C TYR A 75 3.12 12.18 -1.88
N GLU A 76 3.03 13.31 -2.59
CA GLU A 76 2.77 13.34 -4.04
C GLU A 76 4.00 13.51 -4.95
N SER A 77 5.19 13.77 -4.39
CA SER A 77 6.39 13.99 -5.21
C SER A 77 7.10 12.71 -5.70
N GLY A 78 6.58 11.51 -5.40
CA GLY A 78 7.27 10.23 -5.66
C GLY A 78 6.75 9.35 -6.80
N ASP A 79 5.52 9.54 -7.29
CA ASP A 79 4.88 8.57 -8.18
C ASP A 79 5.21 8.76 -9.68
N ARG A 80 6.50 8.70 -10.04
CA ARG A 80 6.99 8.62 -11.43
C ARG A 80 6.94 7.17 -11.96
N TRP A 81 5.83 6.46 -11.79
CA TRP A 81 5.68 5.07 -12.25
C TRP A 81 4.77 4.93 -13.49
N ASN A 82 3.80 5.83 -13.67
CA ASN A 82 2.82 5.71 -14.77
C ASN A 82 3.27 6.35 -16.10
N LYS A 83 4.49 6.90 -16.16
CA LYS A 83 5.04 7.57 -17.36
C LYS A 83 6.01 6.70 -18.18
N THR A 84 6.42 5.55 -17.65
CA THR A 84 7.43 4.68 -18.29
C THR A 84 6.84 3.44 -18.98
N CYS A 85 5.57 3.10 -18.78
CA CYS A 85 4.94 1.94 -19.43
C CYS A 85 3.95 2.29 -20.57
N THR A 86 3.59 3.56 -20.76
CA THR A 86 2.62 4.00 -21.79
C THR A 86 3.27 4.68 -23.00
N SER A 87 4.59 4.86 -23.04
CA SER A 87 5.28 5.59 -24.12
C SER A 87 5.90 4.71 -25.21
N HIS A 88 5.60 3.40 -25.26
CA HIS A 88 6.10 2.48 -26.30
C HIS A 88 5.00 1.78 -27.10
N ARG A 89 3.89 2.46 -27.37
CA ARG A 89 2.90 2.02 -28.36
C ARG A 89 2.17 3.23 -28.89
N GLU A 90 2.77 3.87 -29.91
CA GLU A 90 2.13 4.71 -30.94
C GLU A 90 3.24 5.52 -31.62
N ARG A 91 3.98 4.82 -32.49
CA ARG A 91 4.75 5.43 -33.56
C ARG A 91 4.52 4.56 -34.78
N HIS A 92 3.37 4.79 -35.43
CA HIS A 92 3.07 4.62 -36.85
C HIS A 92 1.62 5.01 -37.09
#